data_AF-A0A4U1MNL5-F1
#
_entry.id   AF-A0A4U1MNL5-F1
#
_cell.length_a   1.000
_cell.length_b   1.000
_cell.length_c   1.000
_cell.angle_alpha   90.00
_cell.angle_beta   90.00
_cell.angle_gamma   90.00
#
_symmetry.space_group_name_H-M   'P 1'
#
loop_
_entity.id
_entity.type
_entity.pdbx_description
1 polymer ?
#
loop_
_entity_poly.entity_id
_entity_poly.type
_entity_poly.pdbx_seq_one_letter_code
_entity_poly.pdbx_strand_id
1 'polypeptide(L)' 'MKEFLAIFITIIATNRITEKVYEMMKVDYSLFEDPFILKWFLMDICLFFIIAFLIYSLLKFLIEKASARFS' A
#
# COMPACT_ATOMS: atom_id res chain seq x y z
N MET A 1 4.64 -0.05 -13.22
CA MET A 1 3.74 -1.21 -12.95
C MET A 1 4.54 -2.44 -12.54
N LYS A 2 5.59 -2.81 -13.29
CA LYS A 2 6.47 -3.94 -12.95
C LYS A 2 7.32 -3.69 -11.70
N GLU A 3 7.79 -2.45 -11.48
CA GLU A 3 8.56 -2.10 -10.27
C GLU A 3 7.70 -2.17 -9.01
N PHE A 4 6.45 -1.70 -9.09
CA PHE A 4 5.50 -1.75 -7.98
C PHE A 4 5.17 -3.19 -7.56
N LEU A 5 4.95 -4.06 -8.55
CA LEU A 5 4.69 -5.49 -8.30
C LEU A 5 5.92 -6.17 -7.65
N ALA A 6 7.13 -5.85 -8.09
CA ALA A 6 8.36 -6.38 -7.50
C ALA A 6 8.51 -5.95 -6.04
N ILE A 7 8.32 -4.66 -5.74
CA ILE A 7 8.36 -4.14 -4.36
C ILE A 7 7.31 -4.86 -3.50
N PHE A 8 6.09 -5.04 -4.01
CA PHE A 8 5.02 -5.73 -3.29
C PHE A 8 5.33 -7.20 -3.01
N ILE A 9 5.86 -7.93 -4.00
CA ILE A 9 6.29 -9.33 -3.84
C ILE A 9 7.44 -9.43 -2.83
N THR A 10 8.41 -8.52 -2.89
CA THR A 10 9.53 -8.48 -1.94
C THR A 10 9.03 -8.24 -0.52
N ILE A 11 8.09 -7.31 -0.29
CA ILE A 11 7.50 -7.08 1.04
C ILE A 11 6.82 -8.35 1.58
N ILE A 12 6.04 -9.05 0.75
CA ILE A 12 5.38 -10.31 1.16
C ILE A 12 6.40 -11.41 1.48
N ALA A 13 7.42 -11.56 0.61
CA ALA A 13 8.45 -12.57 0.79
C ALA A 13 9.29 -12.30 2.04
N THR A 14 9.68 -11.05 2.27
CA THR A 14 10.39 -10.62 3.47
C THR A 14 9.56 -10.86 4.72
N ASN A 15 8.27 -10.49 4.74
CA ASN A 15 7.40 -10.76 5.90
C ASN A 15 7.33 -12.25 6.25
N ARG A 16 7.14 -13.13 5.25
CA ARG A 16 7.08 -14.59 5.50
C ARG A 16 8.39 -15.17 5.99
N ILE A 17 9.53 -14.68 5.50
CA ILE A 17 10.85 -15.11 5.96
C ILE A 17 11.07 -14.61 7.39
N THR A 18 10.75 -13.35 7.65
CA THR A 18 10.87 -12.70 8.95
C THR A 18 10.01 -13.41 10.01
N GLU A 19 8.75 -13.74 9.72
CA GLU A 19 7.88 -14.53 10.59
C GLU A 19 8.50 -15.91 10.91
N LYS A 20 8.96 -16.64 9.90
CA LYS A 20 9.62 -17.95 10.09
C LYS A 20 10.92 -17.87 10.90
N VAL A 21 11.69 -16.81 10.69
CA VAL A 21 12.93 -16.57 11.42
C VAL A 21 12.62 -16.24 12.88
N TYR A 22 11.60 -15.42 13.14
CA TYR A 22 11.13 -15.12 14.50
C TYR A 22 10.60 -16.37 15.22
N GLU A 23 9.83 -17.22 14.54
CA GLU A 23 9.38 -18.51 15.07
C GLU A 23 10.56 -19.46 15.37
N MET A 24 11.57 -19.51 14.49
CA MET A 24 12.76 -20.34 14.71
C MET A 24 13.64 -19.85 15.85
N MET A 25 13.75 -18.54 16.08
CA MET A 25 14.66 -18.01 17.09
C MET A 25 14.10 -18.06 18.53
N LYS A 26 12.82 -18.41 18.75
CA LYS A 26 12.18 -18.45 20.10
C LYS A 26 12.51 -17.21 20.96
N VAL A 27 12.68 -16.05 20.35
CA VAL A 27 12.98 -14.84 21.12
C VAL A 27 11.67 -14.17 21.46
N ASP A 28 11.27 -14.31 22.72
CA ASP A 28 10.25 -13.50 23.37
C ASP A 28 10.65 -12.02 23.30
N TYR A 29 10.41 -11.36 22.15
CA TYR A 29 10.52 -9.92 22.00
C TYR A 29 9.15 -9.26 22.26
N SER A 30 8.58 -9.50 23.44
CA SER A 30 7.36 -8.84 23.92
C SER A 30 7.55 -7.35 24.23
N LEU A 31 8.77 -6.80 24.04
CA LEU A 31 9.11 -5.41 24.33
C LEU A 31 9.15 -4.50 23.09
N PHE A 32 9.04 -5.05 21.87
CA PHE A 32 8.99 -4.29 20.62
C PHE A 32 7.83 -4.72 19.70
N GLU A 33 6.83 -5.42 20.23
CA GLU A 33 5.59 -5.73 19.50
C GLU A 33 4.77 -4.45 19.26
N ASP A 34 5.20 -3.64 18.30
CA ASP A 34 4.23 -3.13 17.35
C ASP A 34 4.07 -4.26 16.32
N PRO A 35 3.06 -5.15 16.45
CA PRO A 35 2.84 -6.14 15.43
C PRO A 35 2.63 -5.35 14.14
N PHE A 36 3.50 -5.54 13.16
CA PHE A 36 3.26 -5.00 11.83
C PHE A 36 2.04 -5.74 11.29
N ILE A 37 0.85 -5.18 11.54
CA ILE A 37 -0.39 -5.84 11.13
C ILE A 37 -0.58 -5.52 9.64
N LEU A 38 -0.16 -6.47 8.80
CA LEU A 38 -0.28 -6.41 7.33
C LEU A 38 -1.68 -5.98 6.87
N LYS A 39 -2.72 -6.38 7.61
CA LYS A 39 -4.11 -5.97 7.36
C LYS A 39 -4.31 -4.45 7.40
N TRP A 40 -3.73 -3.76 8.37
CA TRP A 40 -3.86 -2.30 8.50
C TRP A 40 -3.09 -1.59 7.40
N PHE A 41 -1.87 -2.05 7.12
CA PHE A 41 -1.07 -1.54 6.00
C PHE A 41 -1.79 -1.67 4.64
N LEU A 42 -2.39 -2.83 4.38
CA LEU A 42 -3.19 -3.06 3.16
C LEU A 42 -4.44 -2.16 3.12
N MET A 43 -5.10 -1.96 4.25
CA MET A 43 -6.27 -1.08 4.36
C MET A 43 -5.89 0.37 4.03
N ASP A 44 -4.77 0.86 4.56
CA ASP A 44 -4.28 2.22 4.30
C ASP A 44 -3.90 2.41 2.83
N ILE A 45 -3.26 1.41 2.22
CA ILE A 45 -2.97 1.41 0.77
C ILE A 45 -4.27 1.46 -0.06
N CYS A 46 -5.26 0.65 0.30
CA CYS A 46 -6.56 0.67 -0.38
C CYS A 46 -7.24 2.04 -0.27
N LEU A 47 -7.25 2.64 0.93
CA LEU A 47 -7.80 3.97 1.16
C LEU A 47 -7.07 5.03 0.32
N PHE A 48 -5.74 4.97 0.26
CA PHE A 48 -4.93 5.84 -0.57
C PHE A 48 -5.34 5.76 -2.05
N PHE A 49 -5.48 4.55 -2.59
CA PHE A 49 -5.90 4.37 -3.99
C PHE A 49 -7.31 4.91 -4.27
N ILE A 50 -8.26 4.72 -3.35
CA ILE A 50 -9.63 5.23 -3.49
C ILE A 50 -9.62 6.76 -3.57
N ILE A 51 -8.92 7.42 -2.65
CA ILE A 51 -8.83 8.88 -2.60
C ILE A 51 -8.12 9.41 -3.85
N ALA A 52 -6.99 8.82 -4.21
CA ALA A 52 -6.22 9.22 -5.40
C ALA A 52 -7.05 9.08 -6.69
N PHE A 53 -7.83 8.00 -6.82
CA PHE A 53 -8.71 7.80 -7.96
C PHE A 53 -9.81 8.86 -8.05
N LEU A 54 -10.46 9.17 -6.92
CA LEU A 54 -11.49 10.21 -6.86
C LEU A 54 -10.94 11.59 -7.25
N ILE A 55 -9.77 11.97 -6.71
CA ILE A 55 -9.11 13.24 -7.04
C ILE A 55 -8.75 13.30 -8.53
N TYR A 56 -8.17 12.21 -9.06
CA TYR A 56 -7.83 12.12 -10.48
C TYR A 56 -9.05 12.25 -11.39
N SER A 57 -10.15 11.56 -11.05
CA SER A 57 -11.40 11.63 -11.79
C SER A 57 -12.00 13.04 -11.79
N LEU A 58 -11.99 13.71 -10.64
CA LEU A 58 -12.45 15.08 -10.50
C LEU A 58 -11.61 16.05 -11.34
N LEU A 59 -10.28 15.95 -11.26
CA LEU A 59 -9.36 16.76 -12.06
C LEU A 59 -9.59 16.56 -13.55
N LYS A 60 -9.70 15.30 -13.99
CA LYS A 60 -9.97 14.97 -15.39
C LYS A 60 -11.28 15.60 -15.87
N PHE A 61 -12.36 15.48 -15.09
CA PHE A 61 -13.64 16.10 -15.40
C PHE A 61 -13.54 17.63 -15.51
N LEU A 62 -12.81 18.28 -14.58
CA LEU A 62 -12.61 19.73 -14.61
C LEU A 62 -11.81 20.17 -15.83
N ILE A 63 -10.76 19.44 -16.21
CA ILE A 63 -9.94 19.71 -17.39
C ILE A 63 -10.77 19.55 -18.67
N GLU A 64 -11.54 18.46 -18.80
CA GLU A 64 -12.43 18.22 -19.95
C GLU A 64 -13.47 19.33 -20.07
N LYS A 65 -14.11 19.72 -18.96
CA LYS A 65 -15.09 20.80 -18.93
C LYS A 65 -14.50 22.16 -19.24
N ALA A 66 -13.28 22.43 -18.79
CA ALA A 66 -12.55 23.65 -19.13
C ALA A 66 -12.21 23.67 -20.63
N SER A 67 -11.64 22.58 -21.15
CA SER A 67 -11.29 22.43 -22.57
C SER A 67 -12.50 22.61 -23.50
N ALA A 68 -13.66 22.06 -23.13
CA ALA A 68 -14.90 22.19 -23.90
C ALA A 68 -15.48 23.63 -23.92
N ARG A 69 -15.01 24.52 -23.05
CA ARG A 69 -15.45 25.91 -22.98
C ARG A 69 -14.53 26.86 -23.75
N PHE A 70 -13.34 26.40 -24.15
CA PHE A 70 -12.35 27.16 -24.94
C PHE A 70 -12.26 26.70 -26.40
N SER A 71 -12.99 25.65 -26.79
CA SER A 71 -13.25 25.24 -28.18
C SER A 71 -14.62 25.73 -28.64
#